data_AF-A0A3C0G0S0-F1
#
_entry.id   AF-A0A3C0G0S0-F1
#
_cell.length_a   1.000
_cell.length_b   1.000
_cell.length_c   1.000
_cell.angle_alpha   90.00
_cell.angle_beta   90.00
_cell.angle_gamma   90.00
#
_symmetry.space_group_name_H-M   'P 1'
#
loop_
_entity.id
_entity.type
_entity.pdbx_description
1 polymer ?
#
loop_
_entity_poly.entity_id
_entity_poly.type
_entity_poly.pdbx_seq_one_letter_code
_entity_poly.pdbx_strand_id
1 'polypeptide(L)' 'SGCMNACGQHNMANIGFQGMSVRTKDKLVAPALQVLLGGSNDGNGNGRFADKVVKVPSKRGPEALRLILNDFDANG' A
#
# COMPACT_ATOMS: atom_id res chain seq x y z
N SER A 1 4.05 2.55 -6.07
CA SER A 1 5.42 3.11 -6.03
C SER A 1 6.43 1.98 -5.84
N GLY A 2 7.61 2.08 -6.45
CA GLY A 2 8.61 0.99 -6.43
C GLY A 2 9.49 0.91 -5.18
N CYS A 3 9.67 2.01 -4.45
CA CYS A 3 10.49 2.08 -3.25
C CYS A 3 9.94 3.11 -2.24
N MET A 4 10.67 3.30 -1.14
CA MET A 4 10.33 4.18 -0.01
C MET A 4 10.32 5.67 -0.36
N ASN A 5 10.95 6.07 -1.47
CA ASN A 5 11.14 7.49 -1.83
C ASN A 5 9.86 8.22 -2.26
N ALA A 6 8.73 7.51 -2.36
CA ALA A 6 7.42 8.09 -2.59
C ALA A 6 7.27 8.97 -3.85
N CYS A 7 8.04 8.72 -4.91
CA CYS A 7 7.90 9.42 -6.19
C CYS A 7 6.47 9.31 -6.77
N GLY A 8 5.78 8.20 -6.50
CA GLY A 8 4.37 8.00 -6.86
C GLY A 8 3.37 8.38 -5.76
N GLN A 9 3.77 9.22 -4.80
CA GLN A 9 2.94 9.76 -3.71
C GLN A 9 2.16 8.72 -2.89
N HIS A 10 2.71 7.50 -2.75
CA HIS A 10 2.02 6.39 -2.09
C HIS A 10 1.73 6.60 -0.59
N ASN A 11 2.38 7.56 0.05
CA ASN A 11 2.11 7.92 1.45
C ASN A 11 0.92 8.89 1.59
N MET A 12 0.50 9.55 0.51
CA MET A 12 -0.63 10.50 0.50
C MET A 12 -1.83 9.97 -0.30
N ALA A 13 -1.73 8.78 -0.87
CA ALA A 13 -2.82 8.13 -1.59
C ALA A 13 -3.83 7.51 -0.62
N ASN A 14 -5.12 7.54 -0.97
CA ASN A 14 -6.16 6.84 -0.19
C ASN A 14 -5.86 5.34 -0.10
N ILE A 15 -5.38 4.75 -1.20
CA ILE A 15 -4.86 3.39 -1.28
C ILE A 15 -3.47 3.45 -1.94
N GLY A 16 -2.43 3.21 -1.14
CA GLY A 16 -1.04 3.25 -1.55
C GLY A 16 -0.38 1.87 -1.55
N PHE A 17 0.55 1.66 -2.48
CA PHE A 17 1.45 0.51 -2.48
C PHE A 17 2.91 0.98 -2.55
N GLN A 18 3.71 0.57 -1.56
CA GLN A 18 5.15 0.81 -1.47
C GLN A 18 5.90 -0.50 -1.74
N GLY A 19 6.72 -0.52 -2.79
CA GLY A 19 7.60 -1.66 -3.09
C GLY A 19 8.69 -1.87 -2.04
N MET A 20 8.93 -3.14 -1.71
CA MET A 20 9.98 -3.58 -0.79
C MET A 20 10.35 -5.05 -1.03
N SER A 21 11.33 -5.55 -0.29
CA SER A 21 11.66 -6.98 -0.24
C SER A 21 11.32 -7.54 1.14
N VAL A 22 10.87 -8.80 1.19
CA VAL A 22 10.60 -9.54 2.43
C VAL A 22 11.34 -10.86 2.44
N ARG A 23 11.69 -11.34 3.63
CA ARG A 23 12.27 -12.67 3.82
C ARG A 23 11.17 -13.69 3.99
N THR A 24 11.19 -14.77 3.20
CA THR A 24 10.25 -15.89 3.30
C THR A 24 10.62 -16.80 4.49
N LYS A 25 9.72 -17.73 4.83
CA LYS A 25 10.00 -18.76 5.85
C LYS A 25 11.24 -19.59 5.51
N ASP A 26 11.47 -19.84 4.23
CA ASP A 26 12.63 -20.57 3.70
C ASP A 26 13.90 -19.71 3.59
N LYS A 27 13.91 -18.54 4.26
CA LYS A 27 15.03 -17.57 4.30
C LYS A 27 15.39 -16.93 2.94
N LEU A 28 14.59 -17.15 1.90
CA LEU A 28 14.76 -16.51 0.59
C LEU A 28 14.26 -15.06 0.61
N VAL A 29 14.78 -14.21 -0.28
CA VAL A 29 14.31 -12.83 -0.45
C VAL A 29 13.32 -12.78 -1.61
N ALA A 30 12.13 -12.26 -1.36
CA ALA A 30 11.08 -12.13 -2.36
C ALA A 30 10.55 -10.69 -2.45
N PRO A 31 10.10 -10.24 -3.63
CA PRO A 31 9.48 -8.93 -3.78
C PRO A 31 8.10 -8.88 -3.12
N ALA A 32 7.84 -7.79 -2.40
CA ALA A 32 6.56 -7.52 -1.74
C ALA A 32 6.14 -6.06 -1.89
N LEU A 33 4.87 -5.81 -1.55
CA LEU A 33 4.29 -4.50 -1.44
C LEU A 33 3.84 -4.29 0.01
N GLN A 34 4.18 -3.15 0.58
CA GLN A 34 3.55 -2.62 1.78
C GLN A 34 2.29 -1.87 1.35
N VAL A 35 1.14 -2.30 1.86
CA VAL A 35 -0.15 -1.61 1.68
C VAL A 35 -0.20 -0.44 2.65
N LEU A 36 -0.59 0.72 2.14
CA LEU A 36 -0.87 1.92 2.91
C LEU A 36 -2.31 2.37 2.66
N LEU A 37 -3.05 2.73 3.72
CA LEU A 37 -4.46 3.15 3.61
C LEU A 37 -4.71 4.46 4.35
N GLY A 38 -5.67 5.25 3.85
CA GLY A 38 -6.16 6.43 4.55
C GLY A 38 -5.35 7.71 4.34
N GLY A 39 -4.46 7.75 3.33
CA GLY A 39 -3.79 8.98 2.94
C GLY A 39 -4.74 9.95 2.24
N SER A 40 -4.47 11.25 2.35
CA SER A 40 -5.20 12.30 1.63
C SER A 40 -4.28 13.46 1.29
N ASN A 41 -4.64 14.19 0.23
CA ASN A 41 -4.11 15.51 -0.06
C ASN A 41 -5.31 16.46 -0.18
N ASP A 42 -5.60 17.16 0.92
CA ASP A 42 -6.80 17.98 1.08
C ASP A 42 -6.57 19.44 0.61
N GLY A 43 -5.38 19.73 0.09
CA GLY A 43 -4.98 21.07 -0.35
C GLY A 43 -4.72 22.04 0.80
N ASN A 44 -4.30 23.26 0.46
CA ASN A 44 -4.03 24.34 1.44
C ASN A 44 -3.01 23.95 2.54
N GLY A 45 -2.04 23.09 2.21
CA GLY A 45 -1.06 22.58 3.17
C GLY A 45 -1.59 21.49 4.10
N ASN A 46 -2.85 21.07 3.94
CA ASN A 46 -3.44 19.98 4.70
C ASN A 46 -3.34 18.67 3.91
N GLY A 47 -2.86 17.63 4.60
CA GLY A 47 -2.81 16.29 4.06
C GLY A 47 -2.68 15.27 5.18
N ARG A 48 -3.09 14.04 4.90
CA ARG A 48 -3.00 12.92 5.83
C ARG A 48 -2.03 11.89 5.27
N PHE A 49 -1.13 11.42 6.13
CA PHE A 49 -0.30 10.27 5.81
C PHE A 49 -1.10 8.98 5.96
N ALA A 50 -0.94 8.09 4.99
CA ALA A 50 -1.52 6.76 5.01
C ALA A 50 -0.83 5.86 6.04
N ASP A 51 -1.62 5.03 6.72
CA ASP A 51 -1.15 4.05 7.69
C ASP A 51 -0.63 2.79 7.00
N LYS A 52 0.47 2.22 7.52
CA LYS A 52 1.05 0.97 7.03
C LYS A 52 0.29 -0.22 7.61
N VAL A 53 -0.54 -0.88 6.79
CA VAL A 53 -1.48 -1.90 7.26
C VAL A 53 -0.89 -3.31 7.19
N VAL A 54 -0.44 -3.74 6.01
CA VAL A 54 0.00 -5.13 5.79
C VAL A 54 1.00 -5.25 4.66
N LYS A 55 1.84 -6.29 4.71
CA LYS A 55 2.77 -6.66 3.63
C LYS A 55 2.16 -7.80 2.82
N VAL A 56 2.15 -7.66 1.50
CA VAL A 56 1.64 -8.67 0.57
C VAL A 56 2.70 -9.00 -0.49
N PRO A 57 2.80 -10.25 -0.97
CA PRO A 57 3.67 -10.57 -2.10
C PRO A 57 3.32 -9.73 -3.32
N SER A 58 4.31 -9.24 -4.08
CA SER A 58 4.05 -8.28 -5.17
C SER A 58 3.07 -8.80 -6.22
N LYS A 59 3.09 -10.11 -6.49
CA LYS A 59 2.15 -10.76 -7.43
C LYS A 59 0.68 -10.63 -6.99
N ARG A 60 0.40 -10.47 -5.69
CA ARG A 60 -0.95 -10.33 -5.13
C ARG A 60 -1.42 -8.88 -5.02
N GLY A 61 -0.64 -7.90 -5.47
CA GLY A 61 -1.03 -6.48 -5.42
C GLY A 61 -2.42 -6.19 -6.02
N PRO A 62 -2.73 -6.66 -7.25
CA PRO A 62 -4.06 -6.45 -7.85
C PRO A 62 -5.20 -7.17 -7.12
N GLU A 63 -4.91 -8.27 -6.43
CA GLU A 63 -5.89 -9.00 -5.62
C GLU A 63 -6.18 -8.24 -4.32
N ALA A 64 -5.14 -7.74 -3.65
CA ALA A 64 -5.28 -6.92 -2.45
C ALA A 64 -6.13 -5.67 -2.72
N LEU A 65 -5.92 -4.99 -3.86
CA LEU A 65 -6.74 -3.85 -4.25
C LEU A 65 -8.22 -4.23 -4.42
N ARG A 66 -8.51 -5.33 -5.12
CA ARG A 66 -9.89 -5.81 -5.29
C ARG A 66 -10.53 -6.15 -3.95
N LEU A 67 -9.81 -6.80 -3.05
CA LEU A 67 -10.30 -7.15 -1.72
C LEU A 67 -10.68 -5.89 -0.93
N ILE A 68 -9.82 -4.87 -0.94
CA ILE A 68 -10.08 -3.60 -0.25
C ILE A 68 -11.32 -2.92 -0.82
N LEU A 69 -11.44 -2.81 -2.14
CA LEU A 69 -12.58 -2.14 -2.77
C LEU A 69 -13.89 -2.90 -2.55
N ASN A 70 -13.88 -4.23 -2.70
CA ASN A 70 -15.07 -5.05 -2.45
C ASN A 70 -15.50 -5.00 -0.98
N ASP A 71 -14.56 -4.98 -0.04
CA ASP A 71 -14.86 -4.85 1.38
C ASP A 71 -15.43 -3.47 1.72
N PHE A 72 -14.88 -2.41 1.13
CA PHE A 72 -15.42 -1.05 1.26
C PHE A 72 -16.84 -0.96 0.69
N ASP A 73 -17.11 -1.53 -0.48
CA ASP A 73 -18.46 -1.52 -1.07
C ASP A 73 -19.48 -2.34 -0.25
N ALA A 74 -19.03 -3.41 0.42
CA ALA A 74 -19.90 -4.30 1.19
C ALA A 74 -20.12 -3.85 2.66
N ASN A 75 -19.13 -3.19 3.26
CA ASN A 75 -19.09 -2.89 4.71
C ASN A 75 -18.82 -1.41 5.05
N GLY A 76 -18.64 -0.55 4.05
CA GLY A 76 -18.31 0.87 4.20
C GLY A 76 -19.49 1.80 4.44
#